data_AF-A0A351XNJ2-F1
#
_entry.id   AF-A0A351XNJ2-F1
#
_cell.length_a   1.000
_cell.length_b   1.000
_cell.length_c   1.000
_cell.angle_alpha   90.00
_cell.angle_beta   90.00
_cell.angle_gamma   90.00
#
_symmetry.space_group_name_H-M   'P 1'
#
loop_
_entity.id
_entity.type
_entity.pdbx_description
1 polymer ?
#
loop_
_entity_poly.entity_id
_entity_poly.type
_entity_poly.pdbx_seq_one_letter_code
_entity_poly.pdbx_strand_id
1 'polypeptide(L)'
;MPEVVGIGIQDFEEIRVMKNFYVDKTAFIEEWWETNNKVTLVTRPRRFGKTLNMSMLNCFFSNKYSDRGDLFEKLYIWKNEKYQKLQGIYPVISLTFAGIKPNSYAKFLENMKILINNLYLQFQFLQQSQNLSPIEKKQLSYFSDFENNLSEVEIEYAIYQLCICLQKHFEKKVIILLDEYDTPMQEAYV
;
A
#
# COMPACT_ATOMS: atom_id res chain seq x y z
N MET A 1 -12.11 10.15 30.01
CA MET A 1 -11.87 8.70 30.18
C MET A 1 -10.43 8.42 29.74
N PRO A 2 -9.70 7.52 30.38
CA PRO A 2 -8.39 7.10 29.89
C PRO A 2 -8.53 6.48 28.49
N GLU A 3 -7.60 6.78 27.60
CA GLU A 3 -7.60 6.22 26.24
C GLU A 3 -7.35 4.71 26.28
N VAL A 4 -8.11 3.95 25.49
CA VAL A 4 -7.97 2.49 25.42
C VAL A 4 -6.81 2.14 24.49
N VAL A 5 -5.86 1.36 24.98
CA VAL A 5 -4.75 0.84 24.16
C VAL A 5 -5.27 -0.27 23.24
N GLY A 6 -5.30 -0.01 21.94
CA GLY A 6 -5.74 -0.95 20.90
C GLY A 6 -4.69 -2.01 20.58
N ILE A 7 -4.46 -2.96 21.50
CA ILE A 7 -3.44 -3.99 21.34
C ILE A 7 -3.75 -4.86 20.11
N GLY A 8 -2.79 -4.95 19.19
CA GLY A 8 -2.89 -5.77 17.98
C GLY A 8 -3.54 -5.07 16.79
N ILE A 9 -4.11 -3.87 16.97
CA ILE A 9 -4.64 -3.08 15.86
C ILE A 9 -3.46 -2.53 15.05
N GLN A 10 -3.39 -2.89 13.78
CA GLN A 10 -2.35 -2.45 12.84
C GLN A 10 -2.89 -1.50 11.78
N ASP A 11 -4.20 -1.25 11.78
CA ASP A 11 -4.83 -0.29 10.89
C ASP A 11 -4.87 1.09 11.54
N PHE A 12 -4.29 2.08 10.86
CA PHE A 12 -4.23 3.44 11.36
C PHE A 12 -5.61 4.09 11.40
N GLU A 13 -6.42 3.91 10.37
CA GLU A 13 -7.78 4.45 10.33
C GLU A 13 -8.60 3.91 11.52
N GLU A 14 -8.57 2.60 11.78
CA GLU A 14 -9.28 1.96 12.88
C GLU A 14 -8.90 2.59 14.22
N ILE A 15 -7.60 2.75 14.50
CA ILE A 15 -7.11 3.40 15.72
C ILE A 15 -7.67 4.82 15.88
N ARG A 16 -7.70 5.59 14.79
CA ARG A 16 -8.17 6.98 14.81
C ARG A 16 -9.68 7.06 15.01
N VAL A 17 -10.46 6.25 14.29
CA VAL A 17 -11.93 6.22 14.37
C VAL A 17 -12.40 5.73 15.74
N MET A 18 -11.78 4.68 16.28
CA MET A 18 -12.10 4.13 17.60
C MET A 18 -11.57 4.98 18.76
N LYS A 19 -10.78 6.03 18.46
CA LYS A 19 -10.12 6.89 19.47
C LYS A 19 -9.27 6.09 20.45
N ASN A 20 -8.57 5.08 19.95
CA ASN A 20 -7.57 4.35 20.72
C ASN A 20 -6.35 5.22 21.01
N PHE A 21 -5.63 4.88 22.07
CA PHE A 21 -4.33 5.51 22.38
C PHE A 21 -3.39 5.34 21.18
N TYR A 22 -2.87 6.47 20.68
CA TYR A 22 -1.98 6.51 19.53
C TYR A 22 -0.78 7.41 19.81
N VAL A 23 0.43 6.86 19.65
CA VAL A 23 1.65 7.64 19.67
C VAL A 23 1.83 8.30 18.31
N ASP A 24 1.73 9.62 18.27
CA ASP A 24 1.86 10.38 17.04
C ASP A 24 3.26 10.27 16.43
N LYS A 25 3.34 9.57 15.30
CA LYS A 25 4.54 9.43 14.46
C LYS A 25 4.43 10.16 13.13
N THR A 26 3.45 11.05 12.97
CA THR A 26 3.19 11.71 11.68
C THR A 26 4.28 12.69 11.26
N ALA A 27 5.17 13.10 12.17
CA ALA A 27 6.40 13.83 11.82
C ALA A 27 7.28 13.07 10.80
N PHE A 28 7.21 11.74 10.77
CA PHE A 28 7.91 10.93 9.78
C PHE A 28 7.46 11.20 8.35
N ILE A 29 6.21 11.62 8.13
CA ILE A 29 5.71 11.97 6.78
C ILE A 29 6.52 13.15 6.23
N GLU A 30 6.68 14.20 7.03
CA GLU A 30 7.49 15.37 6.69
C GLU A 30 8.94 14.98 6.43
N GLU A 31 9.58 14.29 7.38
CA GLU A 31 10.97 13.85 7.25
C GLU A 31 11.18 13.03 5.97
N TRP A 32 10.32 12.04 5.72
CA TRP A 32 10.40 11.20 4.55
C TRP A 32 10.19 11.99 3.25
N TRP A 33 9.18 12.86 3.21
CA TRP A 33 8.85 13.65 2.03
C TRP A 33 9.97 14.61 1.61
N GLU A 34 10.61 15.26 2.58
CA GLU A 34 11.68 16.23 2.30
C GLU A 34 13.02 15.57 1.91
N THR A 35 13.23 14.28 2.22
CA THR A 35 14.48 13.60 1.87
C THR A 35 14.69 13.37 0.37
N ASN A 36 13.64 13.52 -0.45
CA ASN A 36 13.67 13.31 -1.91
C ASN A 36 14.24 11.92 -2.32
N ASN A 37 14.10 10.93 -1.44
CA ASN A 37 14.54 9.56 -1.69
C ASN A 37 13.59 8.87 -2.68
N LYS A 38 14.14 8.18 -3.69
CA LYS A 38 13.34 7.36 -4.62
C LYS A 38 12.93 6.01 -4.02
N VAL A 39 13.77 5.48 -3.14
CA VAL A 39 13.56 4.21 -2.43
C VAL A 39 13.95 4.43 -0.98
N THR A 40 13.14 3.94 -0.05
CA THR A 40 13.38 4.06 1.39
C THR A 40 13.18 2.71 2.03
N LEU A 41 14.22 2.22 2.70
CA LEU A 41 14.17 0.97 3.45
C LEU A 41 13.98 1.26 4.94
N VAL A 42 12.93 0.72 5.55
CA VAL A 42 12.62 0.93 6.97
C VAL A 42 13.16 -0.23 7.82
N THR A 43 14.44 -0.16 8.19
CA THR A 43 15.14 -1.17 8.99
C THR A 43 14.98 -0.91 10.50
N ARG A 44 13.93 -1.43 11.14
CA ARG A 44 13.75 -1.34 12.60
C ARG A 44 13.43 -2.68 13.29
N PRO A 45 13.58 -2.79 14.62
CA PRO A 45 13.34 -4.02 15.36
C PRO A 45 11.87 -4.49 15.29
N ARG A 46 11.65 -5.78 15.55
CA ARG A 46 10.32 -6.41 15.60
C ARG A 46 9.41 -5.70 16.63
N ARG A 47 8.12 -5.57 16.32
CA ARG A 47 7.06 -4.96 17.18
C ARG A 47 7.12 -3.43 17.38
N PHE A 48 7.89 -2.70 16.57
CA PHE A 48 7.94 -1.23 16.64
C PHE A 48 6.81 -0.51 15.87
N GLY A 49 5.78 -1.23 15.43
CA GLY A 49 4.62 -0.68 14.73
C GLY A 49 4.92 -0.27 13.29
N LYS A 50 5.77 -1.01 12.57
CA LYS A 50 6.07 -0.74 11.15
C LYS A 50 4.82 -0.83 10.29
N THR A 51 4.06 -1.92 10.43
CA THR A 51 2.80 -2.13 9.69
C THR A 51 1.80 -1.01 9.98
N LEU A 52 1.67 -0.60 11.24
CA LEU A 52 0.84 0.54 11.61
C LEU A 52 1.34 1.85 10.98
N ASN A 53 2.65 2.09 10.94
CA ASN A 53 3.22 3.24 10.25
C ASN A 53 2.98 3.18 8.73
N MET A 54 3.08 2.01 8.10
CA MET A 54 2.78 1.83 6.67
C MET A 54 1.30 2.08 6.40
N SER A 55 0.41 1.61 7.28
CA SER A 55 -1.03 1.93 7.22
C SER A 55 -1.26 3.43 7.33
N MET A 56 -0.56 4.13 8.24
CA MET A 56 -0.62 5.59 8.37
C MET A 56 -0.15 6.31 7.10
N LEU A 57 0.95 5.88 6.47
CA LEU A 57 1.40 6.42 5.18
C LEU A 57 0.38 6.17 4.06
N ASN A 58 -0.22 4.97 4.02
CA ASN A 58 -1.27 4.64 3.06
C ASN A 58 -2.48 5.56 3.22
N CYS A 59 -2.97 5.74 4.46
CA CYS A 59 -4.05 6.69 4.78
C CYS A 59 -3.69 8.14 4.43
N PHE A 60 -2.41 8.52 4.56
CA PHE A 60 -1.99 9.88 4.28
C PHE A 60 -1.89 10.15 2.78
N PHE A 61 -1.28 9.27 1.99
CA PHE A 61 -0.98 9.56 0.59
C PHE A 61 -2.06 9.08 -0.39
N SER A 62 -2.74 7.96 -0.11
CA SER A 62 -3.54 7.26 -1.11
C SER A 62 -4.80 7.99 -1.50
N ASN A 63 -5.09 8.05 -2.81
CA ASN A 63 -6.36 8.58 -3.34
C ASN A 63 -7.61 7.90 -2.76
N LYS A 64 -7.50 6.67 -2.24
CA LYS A 64 -8.59 6.02 -1.50
C LYS A 64 -9.07 6.83 -0.28
N TYR A 65 -8.20 7.67 0.27
CA TYR A 65 -8.43 8.46 1.48
C TYR A 65 -8.50 9.97 1.19
N SER A 66 -8.78 10.42 -0.04
CA SER A 66 -8.82 11.85 -0.42
C SER A 66 -9.70 12.72 0.48
N ASP A 67 -10.77 12.15 1.03
CA ASP A 67 -11.72 12.87 1.89
C ASP A 67 -11.49 12.60 3.39
N ARG A 68 -10.30 12.09 3.75
CA ARG A 68 -10.00 11.58 5.10
C ARG A 68 -8.92 12.34 5.84
N GLY A 69 -8.89 13.66 5.62
CA GLY A 69 -8.10 14.58 6.43
C GLY A 69 -8.45 14.54 7.93
N ASP A 70 -9.68 14.13 8.27
CA ASP A 70 -10.17 13.94 9.64
C ASP A 70 -9.27 13.00 10.46
N LEU A 71 -8.68 11.98 9.82
CA LEU A 71 -7.78 11.02 10.46
C LEU A 71 -6.52 11.68 11.05
N PHE A 72 -6.08 12.79 10.45
CA PHE A 72 -4.84 13.48 10.78
C PHE A 72 -5.07 14.72 11.66
N GLU A 73 -6.31 15.14 11.86
CA GLU A 73 -6.61 16.25 12.75
C GLU A 73 -5.97 16.07 14.13
N LYS A 74 -5.42 17.17 14.65
CA LYS A 74 -4.68 17.26 15.93
C LYS A 74 -3.35 16.49 15.98
N LEU A 75 -2.96 15.79 14.91
CA LEU A 75 -1.62 15.21 14.79
C LEU A 75 -0.62 16.27 14.30
N TYR A 76 0.66 16.01 14.50
CA TYR A 76 1.76 16.89 14.15
C TYR A 76 1.72 17.32 12.67
N ILE A 77 1.56 16.36 11.74
CA ILE A 77 1.60 16.65 10.30
C ILE A 77 0.50 17.61 9.85
N TRP A 78 -0.64 17.61 10.56
CA TRP A 78 -1.81 18.42 10.22
C TRP A 78 -1.67 19.88 10.67
N LYS A 79 -0.59 20.25 11.36
CA LYS A 79 -0.32 21.63 11.77
C LYS A 79 0.22 22.50 10.62
N ASN A 80 0.63 21.90 9.51
CA ASN A 80 1.23 22.60 8.37
C ASN A 80 0.41 22.39 7.10
N GLU A 81 -0.09 23.49 6.53
CA GLU A 81 -0.94 23.50 5.33
C GLU A 81 -0.29 22.86 4.10
N LYS A 82 1.05 22.89 4.00
CA LYS A 82 1.80 22.23 2.92
C LYS A 82 1.46 20.74 2.87
N TYR A 83 1.47 20.08 4.02
CA TYR A 83 1.22 18.64 4.11
C TYR A 83 -0.27 18.31 4.05
N GLN A 84 -1.15 19.17 4.55
CA GLN A 84 -2.60 19.01 4.35
C GLN A 84 -2.96 18.90 2.85
N LYS A 85 -2.35 19.73 2.00
CA LYS A 85 -2.54 19.69 0.54
C LYS A 85 -1.96 18.44 -0.14
N LEU A 86 -1.12 17.68 0.55
CA LEU A 86 -0.56 16.41 0.06
C LEU A 86 -1.43 15.20 0.43
N GLN A 87 -2.41 15.38 1.31
CA GLN A 87 -3.20 14.27 1.80
C GLN A 87 -4.12 13.71 0.71
N GLY A 88 -4.05 12.40 0.50
CA GLY A 88 -4.92 11.63 -0.38
C GLY A 88 -4.81 11.98 -1.87
N ILE A 89 -3.69 12.55 -2.30
CA ILE A 89 -3.52 12.97 -3.70
C ILE A 89 -2.75 11.97 -4.56
N TYR A 90 -2.09 10.96 -4.01
CA TYR A 90 -1.23 10.03 -4.75
C TYR A 90 -1.88 8.66 -4.94
N PRO A 91 -1.70 8.01 -6.11
CA PRO A 91 -2.01 6.59 -6.21
C PRO A 91 -1.00 5.80 -5.37
N VAL A 92 -1.50 4.95 -4.48
CA VAL A 92 -0.67 4.10 -3.62
C VAL A 92 -1.01 2.64 -3.87
N ILE A 93 0.02 1.84 -4.13
CA ILE A 93 -0.05 0.37 -4.06
C ILE A 93 0.51 -0.04 -2.71
N SER A 94 -0.32 -0.67 -1.87
CA SER A 94 0.11 -1.20 -0.57
C SER A 94 0.09 -2.73 -0.61
N LEU A 95 1.24 -3.33 -0.38
CA LEU A 95 1.46 -4.78 -0.45
C LEU A 95 2.12 -5.28 0.83
N THR A 96 1.81 -6.52 1.18
CA THR A 96 2.49 -7.24 2.26
C THR A 96 2.83 -8.65 1.82
N PHE A 97 4.05 -9.09 2.10
CA PHE A 97 4.48 -10.47 1.88
C PHE A 97 4.44 -11.32 3.16
N ALA A 98 3.88 -10.81 4.25
CA ALA A 98 3.78 -11.53 5.53
C ALA A 98 3.06 -12.89 5.42
N GLY A 99 2.10 -13.00 4.49
CA GLY A 99 1.35 -14.23 4.20
C GLY A 99 2.05 -15.18 3.22
N ILE A 100 3.16 -14.79 2.60
CA ILE A 100 3.84 -15.58 1.57
C ILE A 100 4.92 -16.42 2.25
N LYS A 101 4.52 -17.61 2.71
CA LYS A 101 5.38 -18.58 3.40
C LYS A 101 5.47 -19.92 2.66
N PRO A 102 5.99 -19.93 1.43
CA PRO A 102 6.03 -21.13 0.62
C PRO A 102 7.16 -22.05 1.07
N ASN A 103 6.95 -23.36 0.97
CA ASN A 103 8.00 -24.37 1.16
C ASN A 103 8.53 -24.95 -0.17
N SER A 104 8.16 -24.34 -1.29
CA SER A 104 8.66 -24.68 -2.63
C SER A 104 8.49 -23.50 -3.58
N TYR A 105 9.30 -23.46 -4.64
CA TYR A 105 9.19 -22.44 -5.68
C TYR A 105 7.80 -22.43 -6.36
N ALA A 106 7.22 -23.62 -6.61
CA ALA A 106 5.88 -23.72 -7.19
C ALA A 106 4.80 -23.04 -6.32
N LYS A 107 4.84 -23.25 -5.00
CA LYS A 107 3.91 -22.60 -4.07
C LYS A 107 4.17 -21.11 -3.92
N PHE A 108 5.44 -20.68 -4.03
CA PHE A 108 5.77 -19.25 -4.08
C PHE A 108 5.07 -18.60 -5.27
N LEU A 109 5.17 -19.19 -6.46
CA LEU A 109 4.49 -18.69 -7.64
C LEU A 109 2.96 -18.68 -7.48
N GLU A 110 2.35 -19.73 -6.94
CA GLU A 110 0.91 -19.74 -6.64
C GLU A 110 0.49 -18.60 -5.70
N ASN A 111 1.23 -18.39 -4.61
CA ASN A 111 0.98 -17.29 -3.68
C ASN A 111 1.13 -15.92 -4.36
N MET A 112 2.13 -15.76 -5.21
CA MET A 112 2.33 -14.53 -5.97
C MET A 112 1.19 -14.28 -6.96
N LYS A 113 0.68 -15.31 -7.65
CA LYS A 113 -0.50 -15.19 -8.53
C LYS A 113 -1.72 -14.69 -7.76
N ILE A 114 -1.99 -15.29 -6.60
CA ILE A 114 -3.11 -14.87 -5.74
C ILE A 114 -2.93 -13.42 -5.27
N LEU A 115 -1.70 -13.03 -4.89
CA LEU A 115 -1.41 -11.65 -4.50
C LEU A 115 -1.64 -10.67 -5.66
N ILE A 116 -1.17 -11.00 -6.86
CA ILE A 116 -1.36 -10.15 -8.05
C ILE A 116 -2.85 -10.05 -8.42
N ASN A 117 -3.59 -11.16 -8.43
CA ASN A 117 -5.02 -11.15 -8.72
C ASN A 117 -5.79 -10.24 -7.75
N ASN A 118 -5.55 -10.40 -6.45
CA ASN A 118 -6.16 -9.57 -5.42
C ASN A 118 -5.77 -8.10 -5.57
N LEU A 119 -4.50 -7.81 -5.89
CA LEU A 119 -4.03 -6.46 -6.13
C LEU A 119 -4.81 -5.81 -7.29
N TYR A 120 -4.95 -6.50 -8.42
CA TYR A 120 -5.68 -5.94 -9.56
C TYR A 120 -7.17 -5.75 -9.28
N LEU A 121 -7.79 -6.64 -8.50
CA LEU A 121 -9.17 -6.48 -8.05
C LEU A 121 -9.37 -5.20 -7.21
N GLN A 122 -8.42 -4.83 -6.35
CA GLN A 122 -8.50 -3.58 -5.58
C GLN A 122 -8.57 -2.34 -6.47
N PHE A 123 -8.05 -2.42 -7.70
CA PHE A 123 -8.05 -1.32 -8.66
C PHE A 123 -9.06 -1.52 -9.81
N GLN A 124 -10.11 -2.34 -9.61
CA GLN A 124 -11.13 -2.60 -10.63
C GLN A 124 -11.84 -1.32 -11.13
N PHE A 125 -11.88 -0.24 -10.33
CA PHE A 125 -12.41 1.06 -10.76
C PHE A 125 -11.70 1.61 -12.01
N LEU A 126 -10.46 1.20 -12.28
CA LEU A 126 -9.72 1.59 -13.49
C LEU A 126 -10.41 1.14 -14.79
N GLN A 127 -11.30 0.14 -14.74
CA GLN A 127 -12.15 -0.23 -15.88
C GLN A 127 -13.00 0.96 -16.39
N GLN A 128 -13.37 1.86 -15.49
CA GLN A 128 -14.16 3.05 -15.80
C GLN A 128 -13.30 4.26 -16.20
N SER A 129 -11.96 4.14 -16.16
CA SER A 129 -11.06 5.24 -16.53
C SER A 129 -11.26 5.67 -17.98
N GLN A 130 -11.32 6.98 -18.22
CA GLN A 130 -11.33 7.55 -19.58
C GLN A 130 -9.94 7.63 -20.19
N ASN A 131 -8.89 7.60 -19.35
CA ASN A 131 -7.49 7.75 -19.76
C ASN A 131 -6.81 6.42 -20.15
N LEU A 132 -7.48 5.29 -19.93
CA LEU A 132 -6.98 3.97 -20.28
C LEU A 132 -7.56 3.47 -21.61
N SER A 133 -6.70 2.92 -22.44
CA SER A 133 -7.07 2.28 -23.69
C SER A 133 -7.88 1.00 -23.48
N PRO A 134 -8.64 0.53 -24.48
CA PRO A 134 -9.33 -0.76 -24.40
C PRO A 134 -8.40 -1.95 -24.12
N ILE A 135 -7.15 -1.88 -24.59
CA ILE A 135 -6.15 -2.94 -24.38
C ILE A 135 -5.73 -3.00 -22.90
N GLU A 136 -5.45 -1.85 -22.29
CA GLU A 136 -5.08 -1.77 -20.87
C GLU A 136 -6.21 -2.24 -19.97
N LYS A 137 -7.46 -1.88 -20.30
CA LYS A 137 -8.65 -2.37 -19.59
C LYS A 137 -8.81 -3.88 -19.69
N LYS A 138 -8.58 -4.45 -20.89
CA LYS A 138 -8.59 -5.90 -21.08
C LYS A 138 -7.49 -6.58 -20.26
N GLN A 139 -6.29 -5.99 -20.20
CA GLN A 139 -5.19 -6.51 -19.36
C GLN A 139 -5.56 -6.46 -17.88
N LEU A 140 -6.13 -5.35 -17.38
CA LEU A 140 -6.60 -5.24 -16.00
C LEU A 140 -7.63 -6.34 -15.67
N SER A 141 -8.57 -6.64 -16.57
CA SER A 141 -9.53 -7.74 -16.40
C SER A 141 -8.83 -9.10 -16.40
N TYR A 142 -7.86 -9.32 -17.29
CA TYR A 142 -7.11 -10.57 -17.36
C TYR A 142 -6.36 -10.87 -16.06
N PHE A 143 -5.66 -9.87 -15.50
CA PHE A 143 -4.92 -9.99 -14.25
C PHE A 143 -5.79 -10.04 -13.00
N SER A 144 -7.09 -9.70 -13.05
CA SER A 144 -7.98 -9.77 -11.89
C SER A 144 -8.82 -11.04 -11.83
N ASP A 145 -8.74 -11.86 -12.88
CA ASP A 145 -9.55 -13.07 -13.04
C ASP A 145 -8.75 -14.31 -12.61
N PHE A 146 -9.25 -14.97 -11.56
CA PHE A 146 -8.63 -16.16 -10.96
C PHE A 146 -8.63 -17.39 -11.86
N GLU A 147 -9.45 -17.42 -12.92
CA GLU A 147 -9.45 -18.50 -13.90
C GLU A 147 -8.23 -18.43 -14.83
N ASN A 148 -7.62 -17.24 -14.97
CA ASN A 148 -6.44 -17.06 -15.80
C ASN A 148 -5.18 -17.59 -15.10
N ASN A 149 -4.40 -18.36 -15.85
CA ASN A 149 -3.11 -18.86 -15.38
C ASN A 149 -1.99 -17.90 -15.78
N LEU A 150 -1.65 -16.98 -14.88
CA LEU A 150 -0.53 -16.06 -15.09
C LEU A 150 0.79 -16.83 -15.20
N SER A 151 1.58 -16.51 -16.23
CA SER A 151 2.97 -16.94 -16.39
C SER A 151 3.89 -16.21 -15.41
N GLU A 152 5.10 -16.75 -15.18
CA GLU A 152 6.11 -16.12 -14.33
C GLU A 152 6.47 -14.72 -14.81
N VAL A 153 6.64 -14.55 -16.13
CA VAL A 153 6.91 -13.26 -16.77
C VAL A 153 5.77 -12.27 -16.49
N GLU A 154 4.52 -12.70 -16.60
CA GLU A 154 3.38 -11.82 -16.30
C GLU A 154 3.36 -11.39 -14.83
N ILE A 155 3.70 -12.27 -13.89
CA ILE A 155 3.81 -11.94 -12.46
C ILE A 155 4.90 -10.89 -12.22
N GLU A 156 6.07 -11.03 -12.86
CA GLU A 156 7.18 -10.08 -12.73
C GLU A 156 6.81 -8.67 -13.18
N TYR A 157 6.05 -8.55 -14.28
CA TYR A 157 5.66 -7.26 -14.85
C TYR A 157 4.36 -6.69 -14.29
N ALA A 158 3.56 -7.48 -13.56
CA ALA A 158 2.23 -7.10 -13.11
C ALA A 158 2.19 -5.76 -12.34
N ILE A 159 3.01 -5.61 -11.30
CA ILE A 159 3.03 -4.37 -10.49
C ILE A 159 3.44 -3.16 -11.36
N TYR A 160 4.40 -3.35 -12.28
CA TYR A 160 4.83 -2.30 -13.19
C TYR A 160 3.71 -1.86 -14.15
N GLN A 161 2.97 -2.81 -14.73
CA GLN A 161 1.83 -2.51 -15.61
C GLN A 161 0.72 -1.79 -14.85
N LEU A 162 0.42 -2.22 -13.62
CA LEU A 162 -0.54 -1.53 -12.78
C LEU A 162 -0.10 -0.09 -12.46
N CYS A 163 1.19 0.13 -12.20
CA CYS A 163 1.74 1.48 -12.01
C CYS A 163 1.51 2.38 -13.23
N ILE A 164 1.70 1.87 -14.45
CA ILE A 164 1.42 2.62 -15.68
C ILE A 164 -0.05 3.02 -15.75
N CYS A 165 -0.96 2.07 -15.47
CA CYS A 165 -2.40 2.33 -15.52
C CYS A 165 -2.81 3.39 -14.48
N LEU A 166 -2.32 3.27 -13.25
CA LEU A 166 -2.57 4.25 -12.20
C LEU A 166 -2.00 5.63 -12.53
N GLN A 167 -0.78 5.68 -13.07
CA GLN A 167 -0.17 6.95 -13.45
C GLN A 167 -0.94 7.64 -14.58
N LYS A 168 -1.46 6.89 -15.56
CA LYS A 168 -2.33 7.45 -16.61
C LYS A 168 -3.68 7.93 -16.06
N HIS A 169 -4.25 7.20 -15.12
CA HIS A 169 -5.53 7.57 -14.51
C HIS A 169 -5.43 8.82 -13.63
N PHE A 170 -4.43 8.89 -12.75
CA PHE A 170 -4.29 9.94 -11.74
C PHE A 170 -3.32 11.07 -12.12
N GLU A 171 -2.63 10.93 -13.25
CA GLU A 171 -1.59 11.88 -13.73
C GLU A 171 -0.48 12.14 -12.69
N LYS A 172 -0.23 11.16 -11.83
CA LYS A 172 0.76 11.22 -10.74
C LYS A 172 1.56 9.94 -10.66
N LYS A 173 2.80 10.06 -10.17
CA LYS A 173 3.63 8.89 -9.86
C LYS A 173 2.99 8.07 -8.74
N VAL A 174 3.13 6.76 -8.85
CA VAL A 174 2.61 5.80 -7.87
C VAL A 174 3.61 5.63 -6.73
N ILE A 175 3.11 5.65 -5.50
CA ILE A 175 3.87 5.27 -4.31
C ILE A 175 3.62 3.78 -4.05
N ILE A 176 4.68 3.01 -3.87
CA ILE A 176 4.58 1.59 -3.50
C ILE A 176 5.03 1.44 -2.06
N LEU A 177 4.14 0.94 -1.21
CA LEU A 177 4.42 0.53 0.15
C LEU A 177 4.49 -0.99 0.17
N LEU A 178 5.63 -1.54 0.58
CA LEU A 178 5.85 -2.99 0.65
C LEU A 178 6.27 -3.36 2.07
N ASP A 179 5.39 -4.06 2.78
CA ASP A 179 5.66 -4.59 4.11
C ASP A 179 6.13 -6.05 4.06
N GLU A 180 7.00 -6.41 5.01
CA GLU A 180 7.59 -7.75 5.13
C GLU A 180 8.18 -8.32 3.82
N TYR A 181 8.81 -7.46 3.00
CA TYR A 181 9.36 -7.82 1.69
C TYR A 181 10.35 -9.00 1.72
N ASP A 182 10.98 -9.23 2.86
CA ASP A 182 12.00 -10.25 3.11
C ASP A 182 11.43 -11.60 3.57
N THR A 183 10.16 -11.66 3.97
CA THR A 183 9.52 -12.89 4.49
C THR A 183 9.64 -14.08 3.51
N PRO A 184 9.36 -13.96 2.20
CA PRO A 184 9.50 -15.10 1.29
C PRO A 184 10.93 -15.65 1.21
N MET A 185 11.94 -14.77 1.30
CA MET A 185 13.35 -15.17 1.27
C MET A 185 13.77 -15.86 2.56
N GLN A 186 13.29 -15.37 3.71
CA GLN A 186 13.57 -15.97 5.02
C GLN A 186 12.94 -17.36 5.14
N GLU A 187 11.69 -17.51 4.72
CA GLU A 187 10.96 -18.79 4.80
C GLU A 187 11.50 -19.82 3.79
N ALA A 188 12.06 -19.39 2.65
CA ALA A 188 12.71 -20.29 1.70
C ALA A 188 14.05 -20.88 2.20
N TYR A 189 14.67 -20.25 3.21
CA TYR A 189 15.93 -20.71 3.80
C TYR A 189 15.73 -21.70 4.96
N VAL A 190 14.50 -21.80 5.48
CA VAL A 190 14.11 -22.67 6.62
C VAL A 190 13.49 -23.96 6.11
#